data_AF-A0A0N0UYV8-F1
#
_entry.id   AF-A0A0N0UYV8-F1
#
_cell.length_a   1.000
_cell.length_b   1.000
_cell.length_c   1.000
_cell.angle_alpha   90.00
_cell.angle_beta   90.00
_cell.angle_gamma   90.00
#
_symmetry.space_group_name_H-M   'P 1'
#
loop_
_entity.id
_entity.type
_entity.pdbx_description
1 polymer ?
#
loop_
_entity_poly.entity_id
_entity_poly.type
_entity_poly.pdbx_seq_one_letter_code
_entity_poly.pdbx_strand_id
1 'polypeptide(L)'
;MTNLNLEDFRKPIIHENDENLNYNDGLNINYNRIPLFYKDIHFTGSTIHQDGESYRVIEYVNGLMEGKNCLFSNNMLLSEVFYDYGYETHGKTWYENGHQESVWERYTAKTWDEKGSLIYEKYVDPDTEASEEFFYFTDGGLKFKQFTNLQICVKEYYAPNQEHLLTQKIYFHTSPITDEVIYNHEALEKWYFDVLDYESQSLDMEHFPKDVSYRMHLIWMWFWEVLKRDKDLFINILYRLLQHPQKSVVNSCVQIVAYHRFLEPIQTLYHQVSGDNDSLNTLFDEIKKQQSLMDTNNPDRKMKTL
;
A
#
# COMPACT_ATOMS: atom_id res chain seq x y z
N MET A 1 -20.02 9.92 19.48
CA MET A 1 -18.99 9.51 20.46
C MET A 1 -19.70 8.86 21.64
N THR A 2 -19.47 7.57 21.82
CA THR A 2 -20.11 6.73 22.84
C THR A 2 -19.22 6.71 24.08
N ASN A 3 -19.69 7.26 25.20
CA ASN A 3 -19.03 7.08 26.49
C ASN A 3 -19.23 5.62 26.94
N LEU A 4 -18.16 4.97 27.37
CA LEU A 4 -18.22 3.57 27.80
C LEU A 4 -19.08 3.41 29.05
N ASN A 5 -19.93 2.39 29.06
CA ASN A 5 -20.48 1.83 30.29
C ASN A 5 -19.80 0.48 30.55
N LEU A 6 -18.96 0.39 31.58
CA LEU A 6 -18.33 -0.88 32.01
C LEU A 6 -19.36 -1.95 32.41
N GLU A 7 -20.63 -1.58 32.55
CA GLU A 7 -21.74 -2.53 32.71
C GLU A 7 -22.06 -3.34 31.46
N ASP A 8 -21.58 -2.92 30.28
CA ASP A 8 -21.83 -3.62 29.02
C ASP A 8 -20.86 -4.80 28.78
N PHE A 9 -19.93 -5.05 29.72
CA PHE A 9 -18.92 -6.10 29.65
C PHE A 9 -19.19 -7.24 30.64
N ARG A 10 -18.70 -8.43 30.29
CA ARG A 10 -18.80 -9.64 31.10
C ARG A 10 -18.16 -9.45 32.49
N LYS A 11 -18.91 -9.76 33.54
CA LYS A 11 -18.42 -9.74 34.93
C LYS A 11 -17.82 -11.11 35.32
N PRO A 12 -16.85 -11.16 36.25
CA PRO A 12 -16.19 -10.04 36.90
C PRO A 12 -15.23 -9.30 35.97
N ILE A 13 -14.95 -8.03 36.27
CA ILE A 13 -13.94 -7.22 35.58
C ILE A 13 -12.71 -7.13 36.48
N ILE A 14 -11.54 -7.48 35.95
CA ILE A 14 -10.28 -7.60 36.70
C ILE A 14 -9.20 -6.78 36.00
N HIS A 15 -8.29 -6.14 36.74
CA HIS A 15 -7.14 -5.45 36.14
C HIS A 15 -6.05 -6.47 35.77
N GLU A 16 -5.32 -6.23 34.68
CA GLU A 16 -4.29 -7.16 34.19
C GLU A 16 -3.17 -7.44 35.20
N ASN A 17 -3.00 -6.56 36.18
CA ASN A 17 -1.99 -6.63 37.23
C ASN A 17 -2.47 -7.34 38.52
N ASP A 18 -3.67 -7.93 38.52
CA ASP A 18 -4.12 -8.77 39.62
C ASP A 18 -3.20 -10.00 39.76
N GLU A 19 -2.66 -10.21 40.95
CA GLU A 19 -1.70 -11.28 41.25
C GLU A 19 -2.24 -12.70 41.01
N ASN A 20 -3.56 -12.86 40.94
CA ASN A 20 -4.22 -14.15 40.72
C ASN A 20 -4.45 -14.43 39.23
N LEU A 21 -4.15 -13.48 38.35
CA LEU A 21 -4.25 -13.61 36.91
C LEU A 21 -2.99 -14.28 36.35
N ASN A 22 -3.16 -15.32 35.53
CA ASN A 22 -2.04 -16.05 34.95
C ASN A 22 -2.32 -16.39 33.48
N TYR A 23 -1.39 -15.97 32.61
CA TYR A 23 -1.33 -16.36 31.21
C TYR A 23 -0.39 -17.56 31.09
N ASN A 24 -0.90 -18.71 30.66
CA ASN A 24 -0.08 -19.90 30.53
C ASN A 24 0.80 -19.81 29.26
N ASP A 25 1.91 -19.07 29.37
CA ASP A 25 2.84 -18.68 28.28
C ASP A 25 3.74 -19.82 27.75
N GLY A 26 3.28 -21.08 27.82
CA GLY A 26 4.05 -22.22 27.34
C GLY A 26 4.39 -22.20 25.83
N LEU A 27 3.67 -21.42 25.02
CA LEU A 27 3.87 -21.33 23.57
C LEU A 27 3.55 -19.90 23.07
N ASN A 28 4.61 -19.17 22.73
CA ASN A 28 4.62 -17.75 22.37
C ASN A 28 4.15 -17.46 20.93
N ILE A 29 2.92 -17.84 20.57
CA ILE A 29 2.37 -17.56 19.24
C ILE A 29 0.85 -17.34 19.33
N ASN A 30 0.44 -16.06 19.30
CA ASN A 30 -0.94 -15.52 19.42
C ASN A 30 -1.56 -15.44 20.82
N TYR A 31 -1.45 -14.25 21.45
CA TYR A 31 -2.14 -13.85 22.68
C TYR A 31 -3.64 -14.20 22.72
N ASN A 32 -4.33 -14.20 21.57
CA ASN A 32 -5.77 -14.47 21.50
C ASN A 32 -6.15 -15.93 21.77
N ARG A 33 -5.17 -16.84 21.85
CA ARG A 33 -5.37 -18.29 22.11
C ARG A 33 -4.66 -18.78 23.37
N ILE A 34 -4.01 -17.88 24.10
CA ILE A 34 -3.36 -18.22 25.37
C ILE A 34 -4.45 -18.33 26.44
N PRO A 35 -4.64 -19.50 27.07
CA PRO A 35 -5.67 -19.64 28.08
C PRO A 35 -5.35 -18.74 29.28
N LEU A 36 -6.33 -17.92 29.66
CA LEU A 36 -6.30 -17.06 30.82
C LEU A 36 -6.89 -17.79 32.04
N PHE A 37 -6.15 -17.78 33.14
CA PHE A 37 -6.58 -18.35 34.41
C PHE A 37 -6.73 -17.25 35.46
N TYR A 38 -7.70 -17.41 36.36
CA TYR A 38 -7.85 -16.59 37.56
C TYR A 38 -8.02 -17.52 38.76
N LYS A 39 -7.11 -17.47 39.73
CA LYS A 39 -7.08 -18.41 40.88
C LYS A 39 -7.08 -19.88 40.41
N ASP A 40 -6.19 -20.19 39.47
CA ASP A 40 -5.95 -21.53 38.91
C ASP A 40 -7.14 -22.18 38.18
N ILE A 41 -8.21 -21.42 37.88
CA ILE A 41 -9.33 -21.87 37.06
C ILE A 41 -9.43 -21.05 35.78
N HIS A 42 -9.94 -21.67 34.72
CA HIS A 42 -10.18 -20.99 33.45
C HIS A 42 -11.08 -19.76 33.65
N PHE A 43 -10.58 -18.59 33.26
CA PHE A 43 -11.24 -17.32 33.53
C PHE A 43 -12.45 -17.10 32.63
N THR A 44 -13.55 -16.64 33.24
CA THR A 44 -14.72 -16.13 32.52
C THR A 44 -15.07 -14.78 33.11
N GLY A 45 -15.03 -13.72 32.32
CA GLY A 45 -15.10 -12.33 32.78
C GLY A 45 -14.44 -11.38 31.77
N SER A 46 -14.02 -10.22 32.23
CA SER A 46 -13.25 -9.26 31.42
C SER A 46 -11.98 -8.80 32.12
N THR A 47 -10.95 -8.48 31.35
CA THR A 47 -9.73 -7.82 31.83
C THR A 47 -9.65 -6.37 31.37
N ILE A 48 -9.02 -5.51 32.18
CA ILE A 48 -8.62 -4.16 31.80
C ILE A 48 -7.09 -4.10 31.76
N HIS A 49 -6.56 -3.74 30.59
CA HIS A 49 -5.15 -3.49 30.34
C HIS A 49 -4.91 -2.00 30.20
N GLN A 50 -3.98 -1.43 30.97
CA GLN A 50 -3.76 0.02 31.00
C GLN A 50 -2.37 0.35 30.43
N ASP A 51 -2.32 1.21 29.43
CA ASP A 51 -1.08 1.72 28.83
C ASP A 51 -1.13 3.24 28.68
N GLY A 52 -0.55 3.95 29.66
CA GLY A 52 -0.60 5.41 29.72
C GLY A 52 -2.04 5.94 29.75
N GLU A 53 -2.38 6.80 28.79
CA GLU A 53 -3.73 7.38 28.60
C GLU A 53 -4.70 6.46 27.84
N SER A 54 -4.22 5.30 27.40
CA SER A 54 -5.00 4.31 26.67
C SER A 54 -5.29 3.09 27.56
N TYR A 55 -6.41 2.44 27.30
CA TYR A 55 -6.73 1.18 27.97
C TYR A 55 -7.49 0.25 27.03
N ARG A 56 -7.37 -1.06 27.26
CA ARG A 56 -8.06 -2.10 26.50
C ARG A 56 -8.91 -2.94 27.45
N VAL A 57 -10.15 -3.23 27.04
CA VAL A 57 -11.05 -4.14 27.75
C VAL A 57 -11.30 -5.38 26.91
N ILE A 58 -11.06 -6.56 27.47
CA ILE A 58 -11.09 -7.84 26.74
C ILE A 58 -12.02 -8.83 27.46
N GLU A 59 -12.92 -9.47 26.74
CA GLU A 59 -13.82 -10.51 27.26
C GLU A 59 -13.26 -11.93 27.07
N TYR A 60 -13.46 -12.76 28.09
CA TYR A 60 -13.04 -14.16 28.11
C TYR A 60 -14.17 -15.09 28.53
N VAL A 61 -14.18 -16.28 27.92
CA VAL A 61 -15.00 -17.43 28.31
C VAL A 61 -14.11 -18.66 28.39
N ASN A 62 -14.13 -19.33 29.54
CA ASN A 62 -13.32 -20.53 29.79
C ASN A 62 -11.82 -20.34 29.44
N GLY A 63 -11.29 -19.16 29.74
CA GLY A 63 -9.90 -18.76 29.51
C GLY A 63 -9.57 -18.36 28.08
N LEU A 64 -10.49 -18.47 27.12
CA LEU A 64 -10.27 -18.03 25.74
C LEU A 64 -10.91 -16.66 25.51
N MET A 65 -10.30 -15.86 24.65
CA MET A 65 -10.89 -14.59 24.23
C MET A 65 -12.17 -14.86 23.46
N GLU A 66 -13.31 -14.43 24.00
CA GLU A 66 -14.64 -14.69 23.43
C GLU A 66 -15.57 -13.55 23.85
N GLY A 67 -16.06 -12.81 22.86
CA GLY A 67 -16.78 -11.55 23.04
C GLY A 67 -15.98 -10.34 22.57
N LYS A 68 -16.16 -9.21 23.24
CA LYS A 68 -15.59 -7.91 22.86
C LYS A 68 -14.13 -7.74 23.29
N ASN A 69 -13.36 -7.10 22.42
CA ASN A 69 -12.05 -6.54 22.69
C ASN A 69 -12.07 -5.09 22.20
N CYS A 70 -12.03 -4.14 23.14
CA CYS A 70 -12.16 -2.72 22.83
C CYS A 70 -10.93 -1.94 23.27
N LEU A 71 -10.38 -1.11 22.38
CA LEU A 71 -9.29 -0.16 22.67
C LEU A 71 -9.85 1.24 22.86
N PHE A 72 -9.39 1.91 23.90
CA PHE A 72 -9.71 3.29 24.22
C PHE A 72 -8.44 4.12 24.33
N SER A 73 -8.54 5.38 23.91
CA SER A 73 -7.56 6.41 24.21
C SER A 73 -8.29 7.69 24.58
N ASN A 74 -7.88 8.36 25.66
CA ASN A 74 -8.53 9.58 26.13
C ASN A 74 -10.06 9.42 26.31
N ASN A 75 -10.48 8.25 26.82
CA ASN A 75 -11.88 7.82 26.96
C ASN A 75 -12.70 7.74 25.65
N MET A 76 -12.03 7.77 24.49
CA MET A 76 -12.66 7.53 23.20
C MET A 76 -12.41 6.11 22.73
N LEU A 77 -13.44 5.47 22.17
CA LEU A 77 -13.33 4.18 21.50
C LEU A 77 -12.55 4.34 20.20
N LEU A 78 -11.40 3.68 20.09
CA LEU A 78 -10.58 3.64 18.87
C LEU A 78 -10.73 2.33 18.12
N SER A 79 -11.05 1.23 18.80
CA SER A 79 -11.27 -0.07 18.16
C SER A 79 -12.26 -0.91 18.96
N GLU A 80 -13.13 -1.63 18.25
CA GLU A 80 -14.01 -2.66 18.77
C GLU A 80 -13.89 -3.90 17.89
N VAL A 81 -13.44 -5.01 18.48
CA VAL A 81 -13.18 -6.27 17.78
C VAL A 81 -13.89 -7.40 18.51
N PHE A 82 -14.47 -8.34 17.77
CA PHE A 82 -15.23 -9.44 18.32
C PHE A 82 -14.54 -10.78 18.05
N TYR A 83 -14.41 -11.57 19.11
CA TYR A 83 -13.78 -12.88 19.10
C TYR A 83 -14.77 -14.00 19.39
N ASP A 84 -14.60 -15.12 18.70
CA ASP A 84 -15.31 -16.38 18.92
C ASP A 84 -14.26 -17.50 19.08
N TYR A 85 -14.18 -18.11 20.27
CA TYR A 85 -13.16 -19.11 20.62
C TYR A 85 -11.72 -18.72 20.27
N GLY A 86 -11.32 -17.46 20.53
CA GLY A 86 -9.99 -16.95 20.23
C GLY A 86 -9.73 -16.61 18.76
N TYR A 87 -10.76 -16.67 17.91
CA TYR A 87 -10.72 -16.23 16.51
C TYR A 87 -11.43 -14.90 16.36
N GLU A 88 -10.75 -13.94 15.76
CA GLU A 88 -11.37 -12.69 15.36
C GLU A 88 -12.42 -12.95 14.27
N THR A 89 -13.60 -12.37 14.43
CA THR A 89 -14.75 -12.59 13.53
C THR A 89 -15.11 -11.33 12.74
N HIS A 90 -15.07 -10.18 13.39
CA HIS A 90 -15.37 -8.87 12.81
C HIS A 90 -14.88 -7.77 13.75
N GLY A 91 -14.75 -6.55 13.22
CA GLY A 91 -14.36 -5.41 14.02
C GLY A 91 -14.51 -4.09 13.29
N LYS A 92 -14.27 -3.01 14.04
CA LYS A 92 -14.33 -1.63 13.59
C LYS A 92 -13.21 -0.83 14.25
N THR A 93 -12.67 0.15 13.54
CA THR A 93 -11.74 1.15 14.09
C THR A 93 -12.17 2.56 13.75
N TRP A 94 -11.73 3.52 14.55
CA TRP A 94 -12.00 4.94 14.42
C TRP A 94 -10.72 5.75 14.60
N TYR A 95 -10.64 6.85 13.85
CA TYR A 95 -9.65 7.89 14.07
C TYR A 95 -9.94 8.68 15.35
N GLU A 96 -8.93 9.39 15.87
CA GLU A 96 -9.08 10.29 17.02
C GLU A 96 -10.02 11.48 16.75
N ASN A 97 -10.34 11.76 15.50
CA ASN A 97 -11.36 12.75 15.15
C ASN A 97 -12.80 12.18 15.20
N GLY A 98 -12.95 10.88 15.51
CA GLY A 98 -14.21 10.16 15.60
C GLY A 98 -14.77 9.63 14.27
N HIS A 99 -14.10 9.89 13.14
CA HIS A 99 -14.44 9.28 11.86
C HIS A 99 -14.09 7.79 11.88
N GLN A 100 -14.94 6.98 11.26
CA GLN A 100 -14.69 5.54 11.12
C GLN A 100 -13.51 5.33 10.18
N GLU A 101 -12.49 4.61 10.64
CA GLU A 101 -11.32 4.26 9.85
C GLU A 101 -11.57 2.97 9.09
N SER A 102 -12.03 1.91 9.77
CA SER A 102 -12.25 0.62 9.12
C SER A 102 -13.39 -0.17 9.71
N VAL A 103 -13.97 -1.05 8.90
CA VAL A 103 -14.92 -2.10 9.30
C VAL A 103 -14.55 -3.36 8.54
N TRP A 104 -14.47 -4.48 9.24
CA TRP A 104 -14.25 -5.76 8.61
C TRP A 104 -15.13 -6.84 9.24
N GLU A 105 -15.50 -7.78 8.38
CA GLU A 105 -16.13 -9.04 8.70
C GLU A 105 -15.35 -10.14 7.99
N ARG A 106 -15.65 -11.41 8.27
CA ARG A 106 -14.96 -12.56 7.70
C ARG A 106 -14.76 -12.50 6.17
N TYR A 107 -15.72 -11.93 5.44
CA TYR A 107 -15.73 -11.92 3.98
C TYR A 107 -15.73 -10.52 3.36
N THR A 108 -15.73 -9.46 4.16
CA THR A 108 -15.77 -8.09 3.64
C THR A 108 -14.93 -7.16 4.48
N ALA A 109 -14.27 -6.19 3.87
CA ALA A 109 -13.62 -5.10 4.61
C ALA A 109 -13.80 -3.77 3.87
N LYS A 110 -13.85 -2.68 4.62
CA LYS A 110 -13.86 -1.31 4.10
C LYS A 110 -12.97 -0.41 4.95
N THR A 111 -12.27 0.51 4.31
CA THR A 111 -11.44 1.51 4.98
C THR A 111 -11.70 2.90 4.39
N TRP A 112 -11.79 3.89 5.26
CA TRP A 112 -11.95 5.30 4.93
C TRP A 112 -10.73 6.08 5.42
N ASP A 113 -10.44 7.22 4.79
CA ASP A 113 -9.44 8.17 5.28
C ASP A 113 -9.98 9.03 6.44
N GLU A 114 -9.11 9.84 7.06
CA GLU A 114 -9.49 10.73 8.17
C GLU A 114 -10.58 11.74 7.82
N LYS A 115 -10.81 12.02 6.54
CA LYS A 115 -11.86 12.93 6.05
C LYS A 115 -13.19 12.21 5.79
N GLY A 116 -13.20 10.88 5.90
CA GLY A 116 -14.36 10.03 5.65
C GLY A 116 -14.53 9.61 4.18
N SER A 117 -13.54 9.83 3.32
CA SER A 117 -13.55 9.29 1.95
C SER A 117 -13.19 7.81 1.97
N LEU A 118 -13.96 6.98 1.28
CA LEU A 118 -13.67 5.56 1.14
C LEU A 118 -12.40 5.37 0.28
N ILE A 119 -11.42 4.62 0.78
CA ILE A 119 -10.13 4.39 0.11
C ILE A 119 -9.84 2.92 -0.20
N TYR A 120 -10.56 1.99 0.44
CA TYR A 120 -10.38 0.55 0.24
C TYR A 120 -11.66 -0.23 0.49
N GLU A 121 -11.90 -1.26 -0.33
CA GLU A 121 -12.90 -2.29 -0.09
C GLU A 121 -12.37 -3.67 -0.46
N LYS A 122 -12.80 -4.70 0.27
CA LYS A 122 -12.50 -6.11 0.00
C LYS A 122 -13.76 -6.95 0.09
N TYR A 123 -13.85 -7.93 -0.79
CA TYR A 123 -14.85 -8.99 -0.79
C TYR A 123 -14.14 -10.34 -0.95
N VAL A 124 -14.56 -11.34 -0.21
CA VAL A 124 -14.03 -12.71 -0.30
C VAL A 124 -15.19 -13.66 -0.55
N ASP A 125 -15.09 -14.46 -1.61
CA ASP A 125 -16.02 -15.53 -1.90
C ASP A 125 -15.84 -16.66 -0.87
N PRO A 126 -16.89 -17.03 -0.12
CA PRO A 126 -16.78 -18.02 0.96
C PRO A 126 -16.54 -19.45 0.46
N ASP A 127 -16.86 -19.76 -0.79
CA ASP A 127 -16.77 -21.10 -1.36
C ASP A 127 -15.41 -21.31 -2.04
N THR A 128 -14.87 -20.27 -2.67
CA THR A 128 -13.63 -20.36 -3.45
C THR A 128 -12.42 -19.72 -2.78
N GLU A 129 -12.64 -18.95 -1.71
CA GLU A 129 -11.65 -18.07 -1.07
C GLU A 129 -11.00 -17.05 -2.03
N ALA A 130 -11.59 -16.86 -3.22
CA ALA A 130 -11.18 -15.81 -4.12
C ALA A 130 -11.56 -14.45 -3.53
N SER A 131 -10.68 -13.45 -3.65
CA SER A 131 -10.91 -12.12 -3.14
C SER A 131 -10.88 -11.07 -4.24
N GLU A 132 -11.80 -10.12 -4.17
CA GLU A 132 -11.78 -8.88 -4.93
C GLU A 132 -11.48 -7.71 -4.00
N GLU A 133 -10.53 -6.88 -4.38
CA GLU A 133 -10.10 -5.71 -3.63
C GLU A 133 -10.17 -4.48 -4.54
N PHE A 134 -10.65 -3.37 -4.00
CA PHE A 134 -10.83 -2.11 -4.71
C PHE A 134 -10.12 -1.01 -3.93
N PHE A 135 -9.34 -0.22 -4.62
CA PHE A 135 -8.58 0.88 -4.05
C PHE A 135 -9.00 2.17 -4.74
N TYR A 136 -9.29 3.20 -3.95
CA TYR A 136 -9.86 4.44 -4.44
C TYR A 136 -8.92 5.62 -4.19
N PHE A 137 -9.01 6.62 -5.03
CA PHE A 137 -8.49 7.95 -4.76
C PHE A 137 -9.37 8.66 -3.72
N THR A 138 -8.85 9.72 -3.11
CA THR A 138 -9.58 10.50 -2.10
C THR A 138 -10.82 11.23 -2.65
N ASP A 139 -10.88 11.43 -3.96
CA ASP A 139 -12.04 11.96 -4.70
C ASP A 139 -13.08 10.89 -5.07
N GLY A 140 -12.84 9.62 -4.71
CA GLY A 140 -13.71 8.48 -4.97
C GLY A 140 -13.47 7.77 -6.30
N GLY A 141 -12.55 8.24 -7.15
CA GLY A 141 -12.20 7.54 -8.38
C GLY A 141 -11.52 6.18 -8.10
N LEU A 142 -11.81 5.15 -8.90
CA LEU A 142 -11.13 3.86 -8.78
C LEU A 142 -9.67 4.01 -9.22
N LYS A 143 -8.73 3.65 -8.34
CA LYS A 143 -7.28 3.69 -8.59
C LYS A 143 -6.79 2.37 -9.18
N PHE A 144 -7.15 1.26 -8.54
CA PHE A 144 -6.96 -0.08 -9.06
C PHE A 144 -7.93 -1.05 -8.41
N LYS A 145 -8.19 -2.15 -9.09
CA LYS A 145 -8.85 -3.32 -8.51
C LYS A 145 -7.97 -4.55 -8.65
N GLN A 146 -8.10 -5.45 -7.71
CA GLN A 146 -7.32 -6.68 -7.63
C GLN A 146 -8.29 -7.85 -7.46
N PHE A 147 -8.14 -8.86 -8.31
CA PHE A 147 -8.71 -10.18 -8.09
C PHE A 147 -7.59 -11.13 -7.69
N THR A 148 -7.78 -11.93 -6.64
CA THR A 148 -6.80 -12.90 -6.19
C THR A 148 -7.47 -14.23 -5.87
N ASN A 149 -6.91 -15.33 -6.35
CA ASN A 149 -7.25 -16.68 -5.91
C ASN A 149 -5.96 -17.51 -5.73
N LEU A 150 -6.11 -18.81 -5.47
CA LEU A 150 -4.98 -19.73 -5.26
C LEU A 150 -4.01 -19.84 -6.45
N GLN A 151 -4.44 -19.46 -7.66
CA GLN A 151 -3.67 -19.66 -8.90
C GLN A 151 -3.11 -18.38 -9.48
N ILE A 152 -3.82 -17.26 -9.32
CA ILE A 152 -3.53 -16.00 -10.00
C ILE A 152 -3.92 -14.80 -9.14
N CYS A 153 -3.14 -13.73 -9.25
CA CYS A 153 -3.54 -12.38 -8.90
C CYS A 153 -3.60 -11.53 -10.17
N VAL A 154 -4.71 -10.82 -10.39
CA VAL A 154 -4.93 -9.91 -11.51
C VAL A 154 -5.16 -8.51 -10.95
N LYS A 155 -4.30 -7.56 -11.30
CA LYS A 155 -4.43 -6.15 -10.91
C LYS A 155 -4.77 -5.32 -12.15
N GLU A 156 -5.85 -4.57 -12.11
CA GLU A 156 -6.25 -3.62 -13.16
C GLU A 156 -6.12 -2.19 -12.62
N TYR A 157 -5.37 -1.34 -13.31
CA TYR A 157 -5.09 0.03 -12.88
C TYR A 157 -5.80 1.03 -13.77
N TYR A 158 -6.24 2.14 -13.18
CA TYR A 158 -7.06 3.15 -13.85
C TYR A 158 -6.49 4.56 -13.68
N ALA A 159 -6.85 5.42 -14.63
CA ALA A 159 -6.68 6.87 -14.54
C ALA A 159 -7.80 7.49 -13.66
N PRO A 160 -7.67 8.76 -13.23
CA PRO A 160 -8.70 9.43 -12.42
C PRO A 160 -10.09 9.46 -13.08
N ASN A 161 -10.15 9.48 -14.41
CA ASN A 161 -11.41 9.39 -15.17
C ASN A 161 -11.95 7.95 -15.34
N GLN A 162 -11.35 6.97 -14.65
CA GLN A 162 -11.65 5.53 -14.72
C GLN A 162 -11.31 4.84 -16.05
N GLU A 163 -10.48 5.46 -16.89
CA GLU A 163 -9.96 4.82 -18.08
C GLU A 163 -8.90 3.77 -17.71
N HIS A 164 -9.04 2.54 -18.21
CA HIS A 164 -8.15 1.43 -17.89
C HIS A 164 -6.76 1.63 -18.52
N LEU A 165 -5.72 1.65 -17.68
CA LEU A 165 -4.33 1.92 -18.07
C LEU A 165 -3.55 0.65 -18.37
N LEU A 166 -3.61 -0.34 -17.48
CA LEU A 166 -2.88 -1.60 -17.65
C LEU A 166 -3.45 -2.70 -16.75
N THR A 167 -3.20 -3.94 -17.17
CA THR A 167 -3.46 -5.15 -16.38
C THR A 167 -2.15 -5.83 -16.05
N GLN A 168 -1.97 -6.23 -14.80
CA GLN A 168 -0.91 -7.12 -14.37
C GLN A 168 -1.49 -8.48 -13.97
N LYS A 169 -0.84 -9.57 -14.36
CA LYS A 169 -1.20 -10.93 -13.99
C LYS A 169 0.00 -11.65 -13.37
N ILE A 170 -0.17 -12.12 -12.13
CA ILE A 170 0.85 -12.84 -11.38
C ILE A 170 0.35 -14.27 -11.18
N TYR A 171 1.05 -15.26 -11.73
CA TYR A 171 0.66 -16.67 -11.66
C TYR A 171 1.46 -17.38 -10.55
N PHE A 172 0.77 -17.83 -9.51
CA PHE A 172 1.39 -18.45 -8.32
C PHE A 172 1.78 -19.92 -8.52
N HIS A 173 1.21 -20.57 -9.54
CA HIS A 173 1.39 -21.99 -9.79
C HIS A 173 2.55 -22.32 -10.75
N THR A 174 3.27 -21.31 -11.25
CA THR A 174 4.46 -21.49 -12.09
C THR A 174 5.73 -21.42 -11.24
N SER A 175 6.77 -22.17 -11.63
CA SER A 175 8.12 -22.03 -11.07
C SER A 175 9.11 -21.71 -12.18
N PRO A 176 9.69 -20.49 -12.23
CA PRO A 176 9.46 -19.38 -11.30
C PRO A 176 8.04 -18.80 -11.39
N ILE A 177 7.61 -18.05 -10.36
CA ILE A 177 6.40 -17.21 -10.43
C ILE A 177 6.55 -16.32 -11.67
N THR A 178 5.53 -16.30 -12.51
CA THR A 178 5.51 -15.50 -13.73
C THR A 178 4.63 -14.28 -13.53
N ASP A 179 5.10 -13.16 -14.09
CA ASP A 179 4.43 -11.86 -14.07
C ASP A 179 4.29 -11.38 -15.52
N GLU A 180 3.07 -11.01 -15.90
CA GLU A 180 2.72 -10.49 -17.21
C GLU A 180 2.06 -9.12 -17.04
N VAL A 181 2.57 -8.12 -17.78
CA VAL A 181 2.01 -6.76 -17.78
C VAL A 181 1.50 -6.42 -19.17
N ILE A 182 0.22 -6.08 -19.26
CA ILE A 182 -0.51 -5.75 -20.49
C ILE A 182 -0.91 -4.29 -20.41
N TYR A 183 -0.30 -3.44 -21.24
CA TYR A 183 -0.54 -2.01 -21.24
C TYR A 183 -1.64 -1.62 -22.23
N ASN A 184 -2.54 -0.72 -21.82
CA ASN A 184 -3.42 0.02 -22.72
C ASN A 184 -2.69 1.26 -23.22
N HIS A 185 -2.09 1.15 -24.39
CA HIS A 185 -1.22 2.19 -24.94
C HIS A 185 -1.94 3.50 -25.26
N GLU A 186 -3.16 3.45 -25.77
CA GLU A 186 -3.95 4.65 -26.08
C GLU A 186 -4.25 5.45 -24.80
N ALA A 187 -4.68 4.75 -23.75
CA ALA A 187 -4.97 5.39 -22.47
C ALA A 187 -3.69 5.95 -21.81
N LEU A 188 -2.57 5.22 -21.88
CA LEU A 188 -1.29 5.70 -21.34
C LEU A 188 -0.74 6.90 -22.12
N GLU A 189 -0.79 6.90 -23.46
CA GLU A 189 -0.38 8.06 -24.27
C GLU A 189 -1.12 9.34 -23.87
N LYS A 190 -2.39 9.20 -23.49
CA LYS A 190 -3.24 10.30 -23.03
C LYS A 190 -2.98 10.71 -21.57
N TRP A 191 -2.88 9.74 -20.65
CA TRP A 191 -2.94 9.99 -19.20
C TRP A 191 -1.61 9.86 -18.46
N TYR A 192 -0.53 9.42 -19.13
CA TYR A 192 0.71 9.04 -18.46
C TYR A 192 1.25 10.11 -17.50
N PHE A 193 1.37 11.37 -17.95
CA PHE A 193 1.89 12.44 -17.09
C PHE A 193 0.92 12.82 -15.99
N ASP A 194 -0.36 12.96 -16.31
CA ASP A 194 -1.38 13.29 -15.32
C ASP A 194 -1.39 12.28 -14.17
N VAL A 195 -1.25 10.98 -14.48
CA VAL A 195 -1.21 9.92 -13.46
C VAL A 195 0.07 9.95 -12.62
N LEU A 196 1.22 10.28 -13.23
CA LEU A 196 2.49 10.46 -12.51
C LEU A 196 2.47 11.69 -11.60
N ASP A 197 1.88 12.78 -12.06
CA ASP A 197 1.81 14.05 -11.32
C ASP A 197 0.78 14.00 -10.19
N TYR A 198 -0.39 13.37 -10.44
CA TYR A 198 -1.51 13.28 -9.49
C TYR A 198 -1.11 12.66 -8.14
N GLU A 199 -0.15 11.74 -8.15
CA GLU A 199 0.36 11.11 -6.94
C GLU A 199 1.86 11.39 -6.70
N SER A 200 2.39 12.51 -7.16
CA SER A 200 3.82 12.86 -7.04
C SER A 200 4.36 12.89 -5.60
N GLN A 201 3.50 12.99 -4.58
CA GLN A 201 3.92 12.81 -3.17
C GLN A 201 4.12 11.33 -2.78
N SER A 202 3.64 10.38 -3.59
CA SER A 202 3.64 8.94 -3.31
C SER A 202 4.75 8.13 -3.98
N LEU A 203 5.56 8.75 -4.83
CA LEU A 203 6.73 8.09 -5.42
C LEU A 203 7.93 8.08 -4.46
N ASP A 204 7.75 8.53 -3.21
CA ASP A 204 8.73 8.33 -2.15
C ASP A 204 8.62 6.87 -1.68
N MET A 205 9.41 6.01 -2.35
CA MET A 205 9.35 4.54 -2.25
C MET A 205 9.59 4.00 -0.82
N GLU A 206 10.02 4.84 0.12
CA GLU A 206 10.33 4.47 1.49
C GLU A 206 9.10 4.41 2.43
N HIS A 207 7.99 5.09 2.10
CA HIS A 207 6.89 5.31 3.06
C HIS A 207 5.52 4.78 2.64
N PHE A 208 5.39 4.16 1.46
CA PHE A 208 4.10 3.62 0.99
C PHE A 208 3.97 2.11 1.23
N PRO A 209 2.72 1.59 1.40
CA PRO A 209 2.45 0.18 1.24
C PRO A 209 3.01 -0.28 -0.12
N LYS A 210 3.70 -1.43 -0.12
CA LYS A 210 4.42 -1.96 -1.30
C LYS A 210 3.60 -1.94 -2.58
N ASP A 211 2.28 -2.09 -2.50
CA ASP A 211 1.36 -2.12 -3.65
C ASP A 211 1.19 -0.78 -4.38
N VAL A 212 1.24 0.36 -3.70
CA VAL A 212 1.08 1.69 -4.34
C VAL A 212 2.36 2.13 -5.04
N SER A 213 3.51 1.93 -4.39
CA SER A 213 4.83 2.15 -4.98
C SER A 213 5.02 1.30 -6.26
N TYR A 214 4.48 0.08 -6.24
CA TYR A 214 4.58 -0.84 -7.37
C TYR A 214 3.70 -0.47 -8.57
N ARG A 215 2.47 0.06 -8.36
CA ARG A 215 1.65 0.65 -9.43
C ARG A 215 2.43 1.69 -10.23
N MET A 216 3.03 2.64 -9.51
CA MET A 216 3.74 3.75 -10.13
C MET A 216 4.99 3.27 -10.87
N HIS A 217 5.69 2.27 -10.33
CA HIS A 217 6.79 1.63 -11.03
C HIS A 217 6.35 1.01 -12.36
N LEU A 218 5.23 0.26 -12.39
CA LEU A 218 4.71 -0.33 -13.62
C LEU A 218 4.30 0.73 -14.65
N ILE A 219 3.59 1.77 -14.21
CA ILE A 219 3.17 2.87 -15.08
C ILE A 219 4.41 3.54 -15.67
N TRP A 220 5.37 3.93 -14.84
CA TRP A 220 6.61 4.54 -15.29
C TRP A 220 7.36 3.65 -16.27
N MET A 221 7.50 2.36 -16.01
CA MET A 221 8.22 1.43 -16.90
C MET A 221 7.58 1.26 -18.30
N TRP A 222 6.36 1.75 -18.51
CA TRP A 222 5.72 1.75 -19.83
C TRP A 222 6.56 2.45 -20.91
N PHE A 223 7.39 3.44 -20.57
CA PHE A 223 8.24 4.11 -21.56
C PHE A 223 9.15 3.13 -22.32
N TRP A 224 9.50 1.97 -21.73
CA TRP A 224 10.29 0.95 -22.43
C TRP A 224 9.50 0.26 -23.55
N GLU A 225 8.19 0.15 -23.42
CA GLU A 225 7.30 -0.32 -24.47
C GLU A 225 7.10 0.76 -25.55
N VAL A 226 7.23 2.04 -25.19
CA VAL A 226 7.25 3.14 -26.14
C VAL A 226 8.55 3.14 -26.94
N LEU A 227 9.70 2.91 -26.32
CA LEU A 227 10.98 2.81 -27.06
C LEU A 227 10.94 1.79 -28.21
N LYS A 228 10.23 0.66 -28.03
CA LYS A 228 10.09 -0.37 -29.06
C LYS A 228 9.26 0.07 -30.27
N ARG A 229 8.42 1.10 -30.15
CA ARG A 229 7.45 1.52 -31.17
C ARG A 229 7.73 2.91 -31.76
N ASP A 230 8.09 3.86 -30.90
CA ASP A 230 8.16 5.29 -31.19
C ASP A 230 9.29 5.91 -30.35
N LYS A 231 10.42 6.09 -31.02
CA LYS A 231 11.63 6.62 -30.40
C LYS A 231 11.46 8.09 -30.01
N ASP A 232 10.72 8.86 -30.81
CA ASP A 232 10.55 10.29 -30.59
C ASP A 232 9.64 10.53 -29.39
N LEU A 233 8.54 9.78 -29.28
CA LEU A 233 7.69 9.80 -28.10
C LEU A 233 8.45 9.34 -26.85
N PHE A 234 9.27 8.30 -26.95
CA PHE A 234 10.10 7.85 -25.83
C PHE A 234 11.08 8.94 -25.36
N ILE A 235 11.77 9.63 -26.27
CA ILE A 235 12.68 10.73 -25.93
C ILE A 235 11.91 11.90 -25.33
N ASN A 236 10.71 12.22 -25.84
CA ASN A 236 9.83 13.23 -25.25
C ASN A 236 9.44 12.86 -23.81
N ILE A 237 9.11 11.58 -23.58
CA ILE A 237 8.78 11.09 -22.25
C ILE A 237 9.93 11.27 -21.28
N LEU A 238 11.13 10.82 -21.64
CA LEU A 238 12.32 11.01 -20.81
C LEU A 238 12.61 12.49 -20.54
N TYR A 239 12.49 13.34 -21.56
CA TYR A 239 12.70 14.78 -21.41
C TYR A 239 11.75 15.41 -20.40
N ARG A 240 10.47 15.02 -20.40
CA ARG A 240 9.48 15.49 -19.41
C ARG A 240 9.76 14.96 -18.00
N LEU A 241 10.11 13.67 -17.86
CA LEU A 241 10.43 13.08 -16.56
C LEU A 241 11.67 13.69 -15.90
N LEU A 242 12.65 14.12 -16.70
CA LEU A 242 13.83 14.85 -16.24
C LEU A 242 13.51 16.24 -15.66
N GLN A 243 12.30 16.75 -15.90
CA GLN A 243 11.79 18.01 -15.36
C GLN A 243 10.74 17.80 -14.28
N HIS A 244 10.52 16.55 -13.85
CA HIS A 244 9.51 16.22 -12.83
C HIS A 244 9.84 16.91 -11.49
N PRO A 245 8.83 17.41 -10.75
CA PRO A 245 9.06 18.16 -9.50
C PRO A 245 9.76 17.34 -8.40
N GLN A 246 9.66 16.01 -8.48
CA GLN A 246 10.25 15.12 -7.48
C GLN A 246 11.64 14.63 -7.85
N LYS A 247 12.60 14.89 -6.96
CA LYS A 247 14.02 14.59 -7.17
C LYS A 247 14.33 13.10 -7.35
N SER A 248 13.61 12.19 -6.69
CA SER A 248 13.82 10.74 -6.84
C SER A 248 13.58 10.29 -8.28
N VAL A 249 12.48 10.74 -8.90
CA VAL A 249 12.15 10.47 -10.31
C VAL A 249 13.24 11.01 -11.24
N VAL A 250 13.64 12.28 -11.03
CA VAL A 250 14.70 12.92 -11.83
C VAL A 250 16.01 12.13 -11.72
N ASN A 251 16.42 11.78 -10.50
CA ASN A 251 17.65 11.01 -10.26
C ASN A 251 17.61 9.65 -10.96
N SER A 252 16.50 8.92 -10.91
CA SER A 252 16.37 7.66 -11.62
C SER A 252 16.42 7.83 -13.14
N CYS A 253 15.79 8.87 -13.68
CA CYS A 253 15.84 9.18 -15.11
C CYS A 253 17.25 9.56 -15.57
N VAL A 254 18.00 10.34 -14.76
CA VAL A 254 19.42 10.63 -15.00
C VAL A 254 20.23 9.34 -15.14
N GLN A 255 20.02 8.38 -14.23
CA GLN A 255 20.70 7.09 -14.27
C GLN A 255 20.33 6.28 -15.53
N ILE A 256 19.05 6.25 -15.91
CA ILE A 256 18.58 5.58 -17.15
C ILE A 256 19.24 6.19 -18.39
N VAL A 257 19.22 7.53 -18.51
CA VAL A 257 19.79 8.23 -19.66
C VAL A 257 21.30 8.01 -19.75
N ALA A 258 22.01 8.08 -18.62
CA ALA A 258 23.45 7.83 -18.54
C ALA A 258 23.79 6.37 -18.89
N TYR A 259 23.05 5.42 -18.32
CA TYR A 259 23.29 3.99 -18.53
C TYR A 259 23.10 3.61 -20.00
N HIS A 260 22.06 4.13 -20.66
CA HIS A 260 21.72 3.79 -22.03
C HIS A 260 22.24 4.78 -23.09
N ARG A 261 22.99 5.81 -22.69
CA ARG A 261 23.60 6.82 -23.57
C ARG A 261 22.56 7.59 -24.41
N PHE A 262 21.42 7.93 -23.81
CA PHE A 262 20.35 8.70 -24.48
C PHE A 262 20.52 10.23 -24.41
N LEU A 263 21.68 10.72 -23.94
CA LEU A 263 21.91 12.14 -23.71
C LEU A 263 21.75 13.00 -24.98
N GLU A 264 22.41 12.62 -26.07
CA GLU A 264 22.43 13.42 -27.31
C GLU A 264 21.03 13.62 -27.94
N PRO A 265 20.19 12.57 -28.07
CA PRO A 265 18.79 12.73 -28.49
C PRO A 265 17.98 13.69 -27.61
N ILE A 266 18.15 13.63 -26.29
CA ILE A 266 17.42 14.50 -25.33
C ILE A 266 17.89 15.95 -25.45
N GLN A 267 19.20 16.18 -25.58
CA GLN A 267 19.75 17.53 -25.79
C GLN A 267 19.28 18.14 -27.10
N THR A 268 19.18 17.33 -28.16
CA THR A 268 18.67 17.78 -29.47
C THR A 268 17.24 18.27 -29.35
N LEU A 269 16.36 17.50 -28.69
CA LEU A 269 14.98 17.91 -28.44
C LEU A 269 14.92 19.19 -27.58
N TYR A 270 15.73 19.27 -26.53
CA TYR A 270 15.78 20.43 -25.65
C TYR A 270 16.14 21.73 -26.38
N HIS A 271 17.20 21.71 -27.19
CA HIS A 271 17.64 22.89 -27.94
C HIS A 271 16.60 23.37 -28.97
N GLN A 272 15.72 22.47 -29.44
CA GLN A 272 14.62 22.81 -30.34
C GLN A 272 13.44 23.48 -29.60
N VAL A 273 13.21 23.14 -28.33
CA VAL A 273 11.97 23.51 -27.62
C VAL A 273 12.13 24.69 -26.66
N SER A 274 13.27 24.83 -25.98
CA SER A 274 13.30 25.64 -24.74
C SER A 274 14.35 26.75 -24.66
N GLY A 275 15.29 26.86 -25.62
CA GLY A 275 16.41 27.80 -25.50
C GLY A 275 17.29 27.55 -24.25
N ASP A 276 18.30 28.39 -23.99
CA ASP A 276 19.22 28.19 -22.86
C ASP A 276 18.53 28.36 -21.49
N ASN A 277 18.49 27.28 -20.71
CA ASN A 277 18.04 27.18 -19.32
C ASN A 277 19.13 26.55 -18.44
N ASP A 278 19.66 27.33 -17.49
CA ASP A 278 20.79 26.95 -16.63
C ASP A 278 20.52 25.71 -15.74
N SER A 279 19.26 25.45 -15.38
CA SER A 279 18.91 24.28 -14.55
C SER A 279 19.03 22.97 -15.34
N LEU A 280 18.67 22.99 -16.62
CA LEU A 280 18.79 21.85 -17.53
C LEU A 280 20.23 21.61 -17.96
N ASN A 281 21.03 22.68 -18.11
CA ASN A 281 22.47 22.55 -18.33
C ASN A 281 23.17 21.81 -17.18
N THR A 282 22.81 22.17 -15.93
CA THR A 282 23.31 21.48 -14.72
C THR A 282 22.92 19.99 -14.72
N LEU A 283 21.70 19.67 -15.14
CA LEU A 283 21.22 18.30 -15.25
C LEU A 283 22.00 17.49 -16.31
N PHE A 284 22.26 18.07 -17.47
CA PHE A 284 23.04 17.41 -18.52
C PHE A 284 24.48 17.14 -18.10
N ASP A 285 25.10 18.05 -17.34
CA ASP A 285 26.43 17.83 -16.79
C ASP A 285 26.45 16.69 -15.77
N GLU A 286 25.41 16.56 -14.95
CA GLU A 286 25.27 15.40 -14.05
C GLU A 286 25.09 14.09 -14.84
N ILE A 287 24.28 14.07 -15.91
CA ILE A 287 24.14 12.88 -16.77
C ILE A 287 25.49 12.48 -17.38
N LYS A 288 26.28 13.43 -17.90
CA LYS A 288 27.62 13.17 -18.45
C LYS A 288 28.55 12.57 -17.40
N LYS A 289 28.54 13.12 -16.18
CA LYS A 289 29.35 12.63 -15.06
C LYS A 289 28.98 11.19 -14.70
N GLN A 290 27.68 10.89 -14.59
CA GLN A 290 27.20 9.52 -14.32
C GLN A 290 27.56 8.56 -15.45
N GLN A 291 27.42 8.99 -16.71
CA GLN A 291 27.78 8.18 -17.87
C GLN A 291 29.28 7.84 -17.86
N SER A 292 30.15 8.82 -17.59
CA SER A 292 31.60 8.63 -17.48
C SER A 292 31.97 7.62 -16.38
N LEU A 293 31.32 7.72 -15.21
CA LEU A 293 31.50 6.76 -14.12
C LEU A 293 31.09 5.34 -14.54
N MET A 294 29.96 5.18 -15.23
CA MET A 294 29.50 3.89 -15.72
C MET A 294 30.38 3.33 -16.84
N ASP A 295 30.85 4.17 -17.77
CA ASP A 295 31.77 3.76 -18.83
C ASP A 295 33.11 3.30 -18.25
N THR A 296 33.56 3.91 -17.15
CA THR A 296 34.80 3.52 -16.45
C THR A 296 34.62 2.20 -15.68
N ASN A 297 33.52 2.06 -14.94
CA ASN A 297 33.31 0.93 -14.04
C ASN A 297 32.67 -0.29 -14.72
N ASN A 298 31.92 -0.08 -15.81
CA ASN A 298 31.19 -1.11 -16.53
C ASN A 298 31.06 -0.77 -18.04
N PRO A 299 32.18 -0.83 -18.80
CA PRO A 299 32.21 -0.46 -20.21
C PRO A 299 31.35 -1.38 -21.11
N ASP A 300 31.22 -2.66 -20.75
CA ASP A 300 30.52 -3.69 -21.55
C ASP A 300 29.05 -3.88 -21.15
N ARG A 301 28.45 -2.89 -20.49
CA ARG A 301 27.06 -2.95 -20.03
C ARG A 301 26.09 -3.12 -21.19
N LYS A 302 25.03 -3.92 -20.98
CA LYS A 302 23.98 -4.15 -21.99
C LYS A 302 23.07 -2.93 -22.11
N MET A 303 23.25 -2.17 -23.18
CA MET A 303 22.43 -0.98 -23.46
C MET A 303 21.21 -1.32 -24.31
N LYS A 304 20.13 -0.55 -24.13
CA LYS A 304 19.04 -0.46 -25.10
C LYS A 304 19.47 0.52 -26.19
N THR A 305 19.18 0.19 -27.43
CA THR A 305 19.47 1.04 -28.58
C THR A 305 18.19 1.74 -29.01
N LEU A 306 18.32 3.00 -29.44
CA LEU A 306 17.23 3.71 -30.09
C LEU A 306 16.85 3.02 -31.38
#